data_AF-A0A7V5BBT7-F1
#
_entry.id   AF-A0A7V5BBT7-F1
#
_cell.length_a   1.000
_cell.length_b   1.000
_cell.length_c   1.000
_cell.angle_alpha   90.00
_cell.angle_beta   90.00
_cell.angle_gamma   90.00
#
_symmetry.space_group_name_H-M   'P 1'
#
loop_
_entity.id
_entity.type
_entity.pdbx_description
1 polymer ?
#
loop_
_entity_poly.entity_id
_entity_poly.type
_entity_poly.pdbx_seq_one_letter_code
_entity_poly.pdbx_strand_id
1 'polypeptide(L)'
;MKSINPFNQQVLQQYDEFSDSELRTKVDASAKMYVAWKAKSLSYRILLVKKLAENLRSKKIELAASMTLEMGKIHKEAIGEIEKCAWLCDYYAENAPQLLAGRHVKTEMYKSYVT
;
A
#
# COMPACT_ATOMS: atom_id res chain seq x y z
N MET A 1 -4.54 21.14 -6.70
CA MET A 1 -5.63 20.37 -6.05
C MET A 1 -5.97 20.92 -4.66
N LYS A 2 -7.25 20.89 -4.23
CA LYS A 2 -7.70 21.34 -2.88
C LYS A 2 -8.35 20.20 -2.10
N SER A 3 -8.12 20.15 -0.80
CA SER A 3 -8.87 19.36 0.17
C SER A 3 -9.89 20.26 0.86
N ILE A 4 -11.17 19.89 0.83
CA ILE A 4 -12.28 20.73 1.29
C ILE A 4 -13.16 19.90 2.22
N ASN A 5 -13.46 20.44 3.40
CA ASN A 5 -14.35 19.78 4.33
C ASN A 5 -15.80 19.85 3.80
N PRO A 6 -16.46 18.71 3.54
CA PRO A 6 -17.79 18.72 2.93
C PRO A 6 -18.89 19.22 3.87
N PHE A 7 -18.67 19.17 5.20
CA PHE A 7 -19.65 19.61 6.18
C PHE A 7 -19.82 21.13 6.23
N ASN A 8 -18.72 21.88 6.11
CA ASN A 8 -18.71 23.34 6.24
C ASN A 8 -18.12 24.09 5.04
N GLN A 9 -17.69 23.37 4.00
CA GLN A 9 -17.09 23.90 2.77
C GLN A 9 -15.78 24.67 2.97
N GLN A 10 -15.13 24.53 4.13
CA GLN A 10 -13.84 25.16 4.38
C GLN A 10 -12.71 24.40 3.69
N VAL A 11 -11.80 25.14 3.07
CA VAL A 11 -10.57 24.58 2.49
C VAL A 11 -9.65 24.17 3.64
N LEU A 12 -9.32 22.89 3.70
CA LEU A 12 -8.41 22.32 4.71
C LEU A 12 -6.96 22.50 4.28
N GLN A 13 -6.67 22.24 3.01
CA GLN A 13 -5.33 22.32 2.45
C GLN A 13 -5.36 22.50 0.93
N GLN A 14 -4.33 23.13 0.38
CA GLN A 14 -4.09 23.23 -1.05
C GLN A 14 -2.73 22.64 -1.39
N TYR A 15 -2.69 21.90 -2.50
CA TYR A 15 -1.49 21.24 -3.00
C TYR A 15 -1.27 21.62 -4.46
N ASP A 16 -0.03 21.91 -4.80
CA ASP A 16 0.38 22.13 -6.18
C ASP A 16 0.47 20.79 -6.91
N GLU A 17 0.14 20.82 -8.19
CA GLU A 17 0.32 19.65 -9.06
C GLU A 17 1.79 19.52 -9.44
N PHE A 18 2.26 18.29 -9.61
CA PHE A 18 3.61 18.08 -10.07
C PHE A 18 3.79 18.63 -11.49
N SER A 19 4.89 19.35 -11.71
CA SER A 19 5.38 19.59 -13.05
C SER A 19 5.84 18.29 -13.72
N ASP A 20 5.94 18.30 -15.05
CA ASP A 20 6.43 17.14 -15.81
C ASP A 20 7.83 16.67 -15.35
N SER A 21 8.71 17.60 -14.97
CA SER A 21 10.06 17.29 -14.51
C SER A 21 10.05 16.63 -13.13
N GLU A 22 9.22 17.11 -12.20
CA GLU A 22 9.05 16.51 -10.86
C GLU A 22 8.42 15.12 -10.95
N LEU A 23 7.40 14.97 -11.81
CA LEU A 23 6.77 13.68 -12.06
C LEU A 23 7.79 12.66 -12.59
N ARG A 24 8.55 13.04 -13.65
CA ARG A 24 9.62 12.19 -14.21
C ARG A 24 10.65 11.80 -13.15
N THR A 25 11.07 12.77 -12.34
CA THR A 25 12.04 12.53 -11.26
C THR A 25 11.54 11.49 -10.25
N LYS A 26 10.26 11.57 -9.85
CA LYS A 26 9.67 10.61 -8.90
C LYS A 26 9.50 9.20 -9.51
N VAL A 27 9.10 9.12 -10.78
CA VAL A 27 8.99 7.84 -11.50
C VAL A 27 10.36 7.18 -11.64
N ASP A 28 11.38 7.94 -12.05
CA ASP A 28 12.75 7.43 -12.18
C ASP A 28 13.31 6.97 -10.84
N ALA A 29 13.03 7.68 -9.75
CA ALA A 29 13.42 7.27 -8.41
C ALA A 29 12.76 5.94 -7.99
N SER A 30 11.47 5.75 -8.30
CA SER A 30 10.76 4.49 -8.07
C SER A 30 11.36 3.33 -8.86
N ALA A 31 11.64 3.55 -10.15
CA ALA A 31 12.26 2.56 -11.03
C ALA A 31 13.67 2.16 -10.56
N LYS A 32 14.47 3.13 -10.11
CA LYS A 32 15.80 2.86 -9.53
C LYS A 32 15.70 2.05 -8.23
N MET A 33 14.75 2.39 -7.35
CA MET A 33 14.56 1.68 -6.07
C MET A 33 14.06 0.25 -6.26
N TYR A 34 13.29 -0.02 -7.30
CA TYR A 34 12.78 -1.37 -7.59
C TYR A 34 13.90 -2.41 -7.67
N VAL A 35 15.06 -2.10 -8.25
CA VAL A 35 16.20 -3.03 -8.34
C VAL A 35 16.65 -3.49 -6.95
N ALA A 36 16.80 -2.56 -6.02
CA ALA A 36 17.16 -2.85 -4.63
C ALA A 36 16.03 -3.58 -3.88
N TRP A 37 14.77 -3.23 -4.14
CA TRP A 37 13.60 -3.85 -3.52
C TRP A 37 13.40 -5.31 -3.96
N LYS A 38 13.59 -5.59 -5.26
CA LYS A 38 13.49 -6.94 -5.85
C LYS A 38 14.47 -7.92 -5.19
N ALA A 39 15.66 -7.44 -4.81
CA ALA A 39 16.69 -8.24 -4.16
C ALA A 39 16.41 -8.53 -2.67
N LYS A 40 15.41 -7.89 -2.05
CA LYS A 40 15.06 -8.14 -0.65
C LYS A 40 14.34 -9.48 -0.49
N SER A 41 14.68 -10.18 0.60
CA SER A 41 14.01 -11.44 0.94
C SER A 41 12.52 -11.23 1.21
N LEU A 42 11.73 -12.28 0.99
CA LEU A 42 10.30 -12.25 1.34
C LEU A 42 10.10 -11.98 2.84
N SER A 43 10.92 -12.57 3.71
CA SER A 43 10.86 -12.35 5.16
C SER A 43 11.06 -10.88 5.56
N TYR A 44 12.00 -10.19 4.90
CA TYR A 44 12.21 -8.76 5.13
C TYR A 44 10.99 -7.93 4.71
N ARG A 45 10.38 -8.25 3.56
CA ARG A 45 9.17 -7.55 3.09
C ARG A 45 7.98 -7.80 4.02
N ILE A 46 7.80 -9.03 4.50
CA ILE A 46 6.78 -9.39 5.51
C ILE A 46 6.96 -8.56 6.78
N LEU A 47 8.19 -8.40 7.27
CA LEU A 47 8.47 -7.57 8.45
C LEU A 47 8.01 -6.12 8.26
N LEU A 48 8.25 -5.53 7.09
CA LEU A 48 7.81 -4.16 6.79
C LEU A 48 6.28 -4.05 6.71
N VAL A 49 5.59 -5.05 6.14
CA VAL A 49 4.13 -5.09 6.09
C VAL A 49 3.51 -5.23 7.49
N LYS A 50 4.11 -6.03 8.37
CA LYS A 50 3.68 -6.11 9.78
C LYS A 50 3.83 -4.77 10.51
N LYS A 51 4.96 -4.08 10.32
CA LYS A 51 5.15 -2.73 10.86
C LYS A 51 4.13 -1.72 10.32
N LEU A 52 3.71 -1.87 9.06
CA LEU A 52 2.64 -1.03 8.50
C LEU A 52 1.31 -1.29 9.23
N ALA A 53 0.95 -2.54 9.50
CA ALA A 53 -0.25 -2.89 10.26
C ALA A 53 -0.22 -2.26 11.68
N GLU A 54 0.92 -2.35 12.37
CA GLU A 54 1.13 -1.71 13.67
C GLU A 54 0.96 -0.18 13.60
N ASN A 55 1.57 0.46 12.60
CA ASN A 55 1.45 1.91 12.40
C ASN A 55 0.01 2.33 12.13
N LEU A 56 -0.73 1.62 11.28
CA LEU A 56 -2.14 1.89 11.01
C LEU A 56 -2.98 1.83 12.29
N ARG A 57 -2.79 0.80 13.12
CA ARG A 57 -3.51 0.67 14.40
C ARG A 57 -3.15 1.77 15.38
N SER A 58 -1.86 2.09 15.52
CA SER A 58 -1.39 3.11 16.45
C SER A 58 -1.91 4.51 16.11
N LYS A 59 -2.14 4.79 14.81
CA LYS A 59 -2.59 6.09 14.30
C LYS A 59 -4.05 6.11 13.87
N LYS A 60 -4.83 5.08 14.18
CA LYS A 60 -6.18 4.91 13.59
C LYS A 60 -7.12 6.08 13.84
N ILE A 61 -7.04 6.73 15.01
CA ILE A 61 -7.88 7.87 15.35
C ILE A 61 -7.52 9.09 14.50
N GLU A 62 -6.21 9.37 14.35
CA GLU A 62 -5.70 10.46 13.53
C GLU A 62 -6.08 10.25 12.05
N LEU A 63 -5.80 9.07 11.51
CA LEU A 63 -6.12 8.75 10.10
C LEU A 63 -7.63 8.80 9.83
N ALA A 64 -8.45 8.27 10.75
CA ALA A 64 -9.90 8.33 10.61
C ALA A 64 -10.44 9.77 10.70
N ALA A 65 -9.82 10.63 11.50
CA ALA A 65 -10.19 12.04 11.57
C ALA A 65 -9.89 12.76 10.24
N SER A 66 -8.72 12.51 9.63
CA SER A 66 -8.41 13.04 8.30
C SER A 66 -9.43 12.61 7.26
N MET A 67 -9.76 11.32 7.18
CA MET A 67 -10.77 10.82 6.24
C MET A 67 -12.11 11.53 6.45
N THR A 68 -12.61 11.60 7.69
CA THR A 68 -13.86 12.30 8.01
C THR A 68 -13.81 13.77 7.60
N LEU A 69 -12.71 14.48 7.90
CA LEU A 69 -12.58 15.89 7.58
C LEU A 69 -12.51 16.14 6.08
N GLU A 70 -11.75 15.35 5.34
CA GLU A 70 -11.50 15.61 3.91
C GLU A 70 -12.65 15.18 3.00
N MET A 71 -13.41 14.15 3.38
CA MET A 71 -14.44 13.59 2.49
C MET A 71 -15.76 13.21 3.18
N GLY A 72 -15.91 13.46 4.49
CA GLY A 72 -17.20 13.38 5.19
C GLY A 72 -17.61 11.99 5.64
N LYS A 73 -16.73 10.98 5.59
CA LYS A 73 -17.03 9.64 6.10
C LYS A 73 -17.35 9.68 7.58
N ILE A 74 -18.34 8.89 8.00
CA ILE A 74 -18.68 8.72 9.41
C ILE A 74 -17.44 8.21 10.15
N HIS A 75 -17.00 8.92 11.19
CA HIS A 75 -15.73 8.65 11.87
C HIS A 75 -15.57 7.20 12.36
N LYS A 76 -16.67 6.61 12.88
CA LYS A 76 -16.69 5.20 13.28
C LYS A 76 -16.42 4.24 12.11
N GLU A 77 -16.95 4.53 10.93
CA GLU A 77 -16.70 3.73 9.73
C GLU A 77 -15.27 3.92 9.22
N ALA A 78 -14.72 5.14 9.33
CA ALA A 78 -13.33 5.42 8.98
C ALA A 78 -12.36 4.63 9.88
N ILE A 79 -12.61 4.56 11.19
CA ILE A 79 -11.85 3.68 12.11
C ILE A 79 -11.95 2.22 11.64
N GLY A 80 -13.16 1.75 11.31
CA GLY A 80 -13.37 0.39 10.80
C GLY A 80 -12.60 0.10 9.51
N GLU A 81 -12.48 1.09 8.62
CA GLU A 81 -11.66 0.97 7.41
C GLU A 81 -10.17 0.85 7.71
N ILE A 82 -9.63 1.67 8.64
CA ILE A 82 -8.22 1.56 9.04
C ILE A 82 -7.93 0.19 9.67
N GLU A 83 -8.82 -0.32 10.52
CA GLU A 83 -8.69 -1.67 11.11
C GLU A 83 -8.76 -2.76 10.03
N LYS A 84 -9.64 -2.62 9.02
CA LYS A 84 -9.72 -3.53 7.88
C LYS A 84 -8.42 -3.52 7.05
N CYS A 85 -7.82 -2.35 6.83
CA CYS A 85 -6.54 -2.21 6.14
C CYS A 85 -5.39 -2.86 6.93
N ALA A 86 -5.34 -2.66 8.25
CA ALA A 86 -4.35 -3.30 9.11
C ALA A 86 -4.51 -4.83 9.12
N TRP A 87 -5.75 -5.33 9.18
CA TRP A 87 -6.06 -6.75 9.07
C TRP A 87 -5.61 -7.34 7.73
N LEU A 88 -5.80 -6.64 6.61
CA LEU A 88 -5.35 -7.09 5.30
C LEU A 88 -3.81 -7.21 5.23
N CYS A 89 -3.10 -6.31 5.90
CA CYS A 89 -1.65 -6.37 6.03
C CYS A 89 -1.21 -7.64 6.78
N ASP A 90 -1.87 -7.98 7.90
CA ASP A 90 -1.59 -9.21 8.64
C ASP A 90 -1.89 -10.45 7.81
N TYR A 91 -3.03 -10.48 7.11
CA TYR A 91 -3.38 -11.56 6.20
C TYR A 91 -2.28 -11.81 5.17
N TYR A 92 -1.79 -10.78 4.47
CA TYR A 92 -0.71 -10.98 3.50
C TYR A 92 0.62 -11.33 4.17
N ALA A 93 0.93 -10.76 5.33
CA ALA A 93 2.14 -11.09 6.06
C ALA A 93 2.20 -12.57 6.46
N GLU A 94 1.06 -13.17 6.80
CA GLU A 94 0.92 -14.59 7.15
C GLU A 94 0.90 -15.49 5.90
N ASN A 95 0.16 -15.10 4.87
CA ASN A 95 -0.14 -15.97 3.72
C ASN A 95 0.84 -15.80 2.54
N ALA A 96 1.65 -14.74 2.49
CA ALA A 96 2.56 -14.48 1.37
C ALA A 96 3.50 -15.63 0.99
N PRO A 97 4.09 -16.41 1.92
CA PRO A 97 4.94 -17.55 1.55
C PRO A 97 4.21 -18.58 0.70
N GLN A 98 2.95 -18.89 1.03
CA GLN A 98 2.14 -19.83 0.26
C GLN A 98 1.65 -19.20 -1.05
N LEU A 99 1.19 -17.95 -1.00
CA LEU A 99 0.67 -17.25 -2.18
C LEU A 99 1.72 -17.05 -3.27
N LEU A 100 2.99 -16.87 -2.88
CA LEU A 100 4.12 -16.64 -3.78
C LEU A 100 4.95 -17.89 -4.05
N ALA A 101 4.58 -19.04 -3.49
CA ALA A 101 5.27 -20.29 -3.75
C ALA A 101 5.21 -20.64 -5.25
N GLY A 102 6.32 -21.14 -5.77
CA GLY A 102 6.35 -21.68 -7.13
C GLY A 102 5.33 -22.82 -7.27
N ARG A 103 4.57 -22.81 -8.37
CA ARG A 103 3.62 -23.88 -8.67
C ARG A 103 4.22 -24.81 -9.71
N HIS A 104 4.23 -26.11 -9.42
CA HIS A 104 4.53 -27.11 -10.42
C HIS A 104 3.30 -27.30 -11.31
N VAL A 105 3.41 -26.86 -12.56
CA VAL A 105 2.45 -27.20 -13.60
C VAL A 105 2.93 -28.49 -14.22
N LYS A 106 2.22 -29.60 -13.98
CA LYS A 106 2.46 -30.84 -14.72
C LYS A 106 2.13 -30.57 -16.18
N THR A 107 3.12 -30.78 -17.04
CA THR A 107 2.94 -30.82 -18.49
C THR A 107 3.09 -32.26 -18.96
N GLU A 108 2.43 -32.61 -20.06
CA GLU A 108 2.47 -33.97 -20.65
C GLU A 108 3.84 -34.37 -21.23
N MET A 109 4.90 -33.56 -21.04
CA MET A 109 6.22 -33.81 -21.62
C MET A 109 7.27 -34.18 -20.56
N TYR A 110 7.92 -35.33 -20.80
CA TYR A 110 8.95 -35.91 -19.92
C TYR A 110 10.32 -35.19 -19.99
N LYS A 111 10.68 -34.56 -21.12
CA LYS A 111 11.89 -33.71 -21.31
C LYS A 111 11.71 -32.79 -22.51
N SER A 112 12.02 -31.50 -22.37
CA SER A 112 12.14 -30.56 -23.51
C SER A 112 13.51 -29.89 -23.49
N TYR A 113 14.30 -30.08 -24.55
CA TYR A 113 15.52 -29.32 -24.80
C TYR A 113 15.22 -28.17 -25.76
N VAL A 114 15.87 -27.03 -25.57
CA VAL A 114 15.90 -25.93 -26.53
C VAL A 114 17.38 -25.73 -26.90
N THR A 115 17.72 -25.97 -28.16
CA THR A 115 19.01 -25.57 -28.77
C THR A 115 19.02 -24.08 -29.07
#